data_AF-A0A150V4F3-F1
#
_entry.id   AF-A0A150V4F3-F1
#
_cell.length_a   1.000
_cell.length_b   1.000
_cell.length_c   1.000
_cell.angle_alpha   90.00
_cell.angle_beta   90.00
_cell.angle_gamma   90.00
#
_symmetry.space_group_name_H-M   'P 1'
#
loop_
_entity.id
_entity.type
_entity.pdbx_description
1 polymer ?
#
loop_
_entity_poly.entity_id
_entity_poly.type
_entity_poly.pdbx_seq_one_letter_code
_entity_poly.pdbx_strand_id
1 'polypeptide(L)'
;MLALELSSSDSSVRPLYRKFEYLNHRILLHLQDELSELEEQLRTLDEVIAQTDPASADGQHSPSSRRGETYGNNELHHRRINLLGKVFIKTEQYNRAMTAYTSMIKDAVPADPEQVRAYREWMVKHAPVHEIETRFLQRGEDLIVPGKAQSGFDGPTKHAALAYLPVALMLPLLLYSIIPSLAGRLAVTALIAVGAFIIAATTRIRHLMPPREWAVCGAAYVLLMAAIAGCIPQHTT
;
A
#
# COMPACT_ATOMS: atom_id res chain seq x y z
N MET A 1 -3.31 -30.73 -18.17
CA MET A 1 -4.25 -31.30 -17.18
C MET A 1 -4.29 -30.46 -15.91
N LEU A 2 -3.16 -30.19 -15.25
CA LEU A 2 -3.09 -29.32 -14.05
C LEU A 2 -3.73 -27.94 -14.24
N ALA A 3 -3.36 -27.21 -15.30
CA ALA A 3 -3.88 -25.86 -15.54
C ALA A 3 -5.41 -25.81 -15.73
N LEU A 4 -6.01 -26.86 -16.29
CA LEU A 4 -7.47 -26.96 -16.45
C LEU A 4 -8.14 -27.13 -15.09
N GLU A 5 -7.60 -28.01 -14.23
CA GLU A 5 -8.11 -28.20 -12.87
C GLU A 5 -7.99 -26.91 -12.04
N LEU A 6 -6.84 -26.24 -12.09
CA LEU A 6 -6.61 -24.99 -11.34
C LEU A 6 -7.48 -23.82 -11.84
N SER A 7 -8.01 -23.91 -13.05
CA SER A 7 -8.92 -22.90 -13.62
C SER A 7 -10.41 -23.18 -13.31
N SER A 8 -10.75 -24.37 -12.81
CA SER A 8 -12.13 -24.73 -12.51
C SER A 8 -12.52 -24.21 -11.12
N SER A 9 -13.68 -23.57 -11.03
CA SER A 9 -14.21 -23.02 -9.77
C SER A 9 -14.70 -24.10 -8.80
N ASP A 10 -14.86 -25.33 -9.28
CA ASP A 10 -15.33 -26.51 -8.54
C ASP A 10 -14.16 -27.45 -8.16
N SER A 11 -12.91 -27.00 -8.38
CA SER A 11 -11.74 -27.79 -8.04
C SER A 11 -11.61 -27.99 -6.53
N SER A 12 -11.33 -29.23 -6.16
CA SER A 12 -11.10 -29.63 -4.76
C SER A 12 -9.81 -29.07 -4.16
N VAL A 13 -8.97 -28.41 -4.97
CA VAL A 13 -7.59 -28.07 -4.64
C VAL A 13 -7.25 -26.67 -5.14
N ARG A 14 -6.73 -25.82 -4.24
CA ARG A 14 -6.30 -24.45 -4.58
C ARG A 14 -4.85 -24.42 -5.09
N PRO A 15 -4.53 -23.62 -6.11
CA PRO A 15 -3.14 -23.48 -6.57
C PRO A 15 -2.22 -22.99 -5.45
N LEU A 16 -1.02 -23.56 -5.38
CA LEU A 16 0.04 -23.13 -4.48
C LEU A 16 1.28 -22.77 -5.30
N TYR A 17 1.88 -21.62 -4.97
CA TYR A 17 3.11 -21.16 -5.58
C TYR A 17 4.17 -20.90 -4.53
N ARG A 18 5.43 -20.91 -4.94
CA ARG A 18 6.57 -20.62 -4.07
C ARG A 18 6.98 -19.15 -4.18
N LYS A 19 7.13 -18.46 -3.05
CA LYS A 19 7.81 -17.16 -2.99
C LYS A 19 9.33 -17.35 -3.05
N PHE A 20 10.03 -16.48 -3.76
CA PHE A 20 11.48 -16.54 -3.93
C PHE A 20 12.18 -15.35 -3.25
N GLU A 21 12.02 -15.22 -1.93
CA GLU A 21 12.53 -14.10 -1.13
C GLU A 21 14.04 -13.90 -1.29
N TYR A 22 14.83 -14.95 -1.02
CA TYR A 22 16.29 -14.89 -1.16
C TYR A 22 16.75 -14.49 -2.57
N LEU A 23 16.11 -15.02 -3.61
CA LEU A 23 16.48 -14.73 -5.00
C LEU A 23 16.12 -13.28 -5.37
N ASN A 24 14.94 -12.82 -4.96
CA ASN A 24 14.52 -11.43 -5.18
C ASN A 24 15.48 -10.44 -4.50
N HIS A 25 15.87 -10.71 -3.25
CA HIS A 25 16.87 -9.87 -2.58
C HIS A 25 18.21 -9.84 -3.32
N ARG A 26 18.70 -10.98 -3.82
CA ARG A 26 19.93 -11.02 -4.63
C ARG A 26 19.83 -10.20 -5.92
N ILE A 27 18.70 -10.29 -6.62
CA ILE A 27 18.46 -9.52 -7.84
C ILE A 27 18.44 -8.03 -7.53
N LEU A 28 17.75 -7.62 -6.47
CA LEU A 28 17.68 -6.22 -6.06
C LEU A 28 19.05 -5.67 -5.65
N LEU A 29 19.82 -6.42 -4.87
CA LEU A 29 21.18 -6.04 -4.48
C LEU A 29 22.10 -5.92 -5.70
N HIS A 30 22.00 -6.83 -6.66
CA HIS A 30 22.77 -6.74 -7.90
C HIS A 30 22.42 -5.49 -8.71
N LEU A 31 21.13 -5.16 -8.84
CA LEU A 31 20.69 -3.94 -9.54
C LEU A 31 21.13 -2.66 -8.82
N GLN A 32 21.18 -2.68 -7.47
CA GLN A 32 21.69 -1.55 -6.69
C GLN A 32 23.19 -1.34 -6.94
N ASP A 33 23.97 -2.42 -6.92
CA ASP A 33 25.41 -2.38 -7.19
C ASP A 33 25.71 -1.82 -8.60
N GLU A 34 25.02 -2.34 -9.63
CA GLU A 34 25.15 -1.81 -11.00
C GLU A 34 24.76 -0.32 -11.12
N LEU A 35 23.74 0.13 -10.37
CA LEU A 35 23.35 1.54 -10.35
C LEU A 35 24.41 2.40 -9.68
N SER A 36 24.95 1.96 -8.54
CA SER A 36 26.03 2.66 -7.85
C SER A 36 27.30 2.78 -8.71
N GLU A 37 27.65 1.73 -9.46
CA GLU A 37 28.75 1.79 -10.43
C GLU A 37 28.50 2.83 -11.53
N LEU A 38 27.28 2.89 -12.09
CA LEU A 38 26.93 3.86 -13.12
C LEU A 38 26.90 5.30 -12.59
N GLU A 39 26.44 5.50 -11.35
CA GLU A 39 26.47 6.80 -10.66
C GLU A 39 27.90 7.28 -10.46
N GLU A 40 28.80 6.41 -10.01
CA GLU A 40 30.21 6.76 -9.82
C GLU A 40 30.91 7.06 -11.15
N GLN A 41 30.61 6.30 -12.21
CA GLN A 41 31.10 6.59 -13.56
C GLN A 41 30.62 7.95 -14.07
N LEU A 42 29.35 8.28 -13.83
CA LEU A 42 28.77 9.57 -14.22
C LEU A 42 29.42 10.72 -13.43
N ARG A 43 29.60 10.55 -12.11
CA ARG A 43 30.30 11.52 -11.25
C ARG A 43 31.73 11.79 -11.72
N THR A 44 32.49 10.72 -11.97
CA THR A 44 33.86 10.82 -12.49
C THR A 44 33.89 11.56 -13.82
N LEU A 45 32.94 11.28 -14.72
CA LEU A 45 32.88 11.95 -16.02
C LEU A 45 32.51 13.44 -15.88
N ASP A 46 31.57 13.77 -15.00
CA ASP A 46 31.18 15.16 -14.71
C ASP A 46 32.36 15.95 -14.10
N GLU A 47 33.17 15.31 -13.23
CA GLU A 47 34.41 15.90 -12.69
C GLU A 47 35.46 16.18 -13.79
N VAL A 48 35.65 15.26 -14.74
CA VAL A 48 36.56 15.45 -15.87
C VAL A 48 36.08 16.57 -16.80
N ILE A 49 34.78 16.65 -17.08
CA ILE A 49 34.19 17.72 -17.90
C ILE A 49 34.40 19.08 -17.20
N ALA A 50 34.17 19.17 -15.89
CA ALA A 50 34.36 20.38 -15.12
C ALA A 50 35.82 20.88 -15.13
N GLN A 51 36.79 19.96 -15.12
CA GLN A 51 38.23 20.30 -15.19
C GLN A 51 38.69 20.71 -16.60
N THR A 52 38.02 20.21 -17.64
CA THR A 52 38.44 20.42 -19.05
C THR A 52 37.82 21.66 -19.67
N ASP A 53 36.74 22.21 -19.09
CA ASP A 53 36.04 23.38 -19.65
C ASP A 53 36.83 24.69 -19.39
N PRO A 54 37.46 25.30 -20.42
CA PRO A 54 38.29 26.49 -20.27
C PRO A 54 37.48 27.74 -19.88
N ALA A 55 36.15 27.71 -20.01
CA ALA A 55 35.27 28.80 -19.59
C ALA A 55 35.26 29.00 -18.06
N SER A 56 35.68 28.00 -17.29
CA SER A 56 35.78 28.07 -15.83
C SER A 56 36.98 28.88 -15.33
N ALA A 57 37.99 29.13 -16.18
CA ALA A 57 39.20 29.87 -15.81
C ALA A 57 39.01 31.40 -15.78
N ASP A 58 38.00 31.92 -16.48
CA ASP A 58 37.69 33.37 -16.57
C ASP A 58 36.42 33.74 -15.77
N GLY A 59 35.90 32.83 -14.94
CA GLY A 59 34.70 33.04 -14.11
C GLY A 59 33.38 33.08 -14.89
N GLN A 60 33.41 32.84 -16.20
CA GLN A 60 32.25 32.92 -17.08
C GLN A 60 31.66 31.51 -17.28
N HIS A 61 30.77 31.09 -16.38
CA HIS A 61 30.02 29.85 -16.55
C HIS A 61 29.21 29.91 -17.85
N SER A 62 29.64 29.14 -18.85
CA SER A 62 28.86 28.98 -20.07
C SER A 62 27.52 28.33 -19.70
N PRO A 63 26.37 28.89 -20.13
CA PRO A 63 25.08 28.29 -19.83
C PRO A 63 25.01 26.91 -20.46
N SER A 64 24.60 25.91 -19.68
CA SER A 64 24.35 24.52 -20.10
C SER A 64 23.29 24.49 -21.22
N SER A 65 23.73 24.72 -22.45
CA SER A 65 22.91 24.74 -23.64
C SER A 65 23.18 23.47 -24.42
N ARG A 66 22.14 22.63 -24.53
CA ARG A 66 22.14 21.43 -25.39
C ARG A 66 22.50 21.72 -26.86
N ARG A 67 22.48 22.99 -27.29
CA ARG A 67 22.80 23.44 -28.65
C ARG A 67 24.18 24.11 -28.76
N GLY A 68 24.79 24.55 -27.66
CA GLY A 68 26.10 25.23 -27.64
C GLY A 68 27.30 24.28 -27.56
N GLU A 69 27.08 23.05 -27.11
CA GLU A 69 28.13 22.08 -26.75
C GLU A 69 28.70 21.27 -27.94
N THR A 70 28.21 21.52 -29.16
CA THR A 70 28.50 20.72 -30.37
C THR A 70 29.95 20.83 -30.88
N TYR A 71 30.72 21.85 -30.48
CA TYR A 71 31.95 22.22 -31.19
C TYR A 71 33.28 21.97 -30.44
N GLY A 72 33.27 21.58 -29.16
CA GLY A 72 34.52 21.44 -28.38
C GLY A 72 34.72 20.12 -27.61
N ASN A 73 33.63 19.47 -27.17
CA ASN A 73 33.71 18.34 -26.22
C ASN A 73 32.85 17.13 -26.63
N ASN A 74 32.73 16.91 -27.94
CA ASN A 74 31.73 16.02 -28.53
C ASN A 74 31.80 14.58 -27.97
N GLU A 75 33.00 14.03 -27.73
CA GLU A 75 33.16 12.66 -27.22
C GLU A 75 32.75 12.51 -25.75
N LEU A 76 33.22 13.40 -24.86
CA LEU A 76 32.86 13.38 -23.44
C LEU A 76 31.36 13.60 -23.26
N HIS A 77 30.79 14.51 -24.05
CA HIS A 77 29.35 14.77 -24.07
C HIS A 77 28.54 13.55 -24.56
N HIS A 78 28.95 12.92 -25.67
CA HIS A 78 28.31 11.69 -26.15
C HIS A 78 28.39 10.56 -25.12
N ARG A 79 29.54 10.42 -24.44
CA ARG A 79 29.71 9.42 -23.37
C ARG A 79 28.80 9.70 -22.18
N ARG A 80 28.64 10.97 -21.80
CA ARG A 80 27.71 11.40 -20.74
C ARG A 80 26.27 11.07 -21.09
N ILE A 81 25.82 11.40 -22.30
CA ILE A 81 24.47 11.05 -22.77
C ILE A 81 24.27 9.53 -22.76
N ASN A 82 25.27 8.76 -23.20
CA ASN A 82 25.18 7.29 -23.20
C ASN A 82 25.05 6.72 -21.78
N LEU A 83 25.85 7.22 -20.83
CA LEU A 83 25.75 6.83 -19.41
C LEU A 83 24.39 7.20 -18.81
N LEU A 84 23.91 8.42 -19.05
CA LEU A 84 22.58 8.85 -18.59
C LEU A 84 21.46 7.94 -19.14
N GLY A 85 21.56 7.52 -20.41
CA GLY A 85 20.63 6.55 -20.99
C GLY A 85 20.66 5.19 -20.29
N LYS A 86 21.86 4.70 -19.94
CA LYS A 86 22.02 3.44 -19.19
C LYS A 86 21.47 3.55 -17.77
N VAL A 87 21.77 4.64 -17.07
CA VAL A 87 21.23 4.94 -15.74
C VAL A 87 19.71 4.94 -15.78
N PHE A 88 19.09 5.63 -16.75
CA PHE A 88 17.65 5.67 -16.89
C PHE A 88 17.03 4.26 -16.98
N ILE A 89 17.54 3.41 -17.88
CA ILE A 89 17.03 2.05 -18.06
C ILE A 89 17.24 1.21 -16.79
N LYS A 90 18.41 1.29 -16.15
CA LYS A 90 18.71 0.51 -14.95
C LYS A 90 17.85 0.95 -13.76
N THR A 91 17.61 2.25 -13.60
CA THR A 91 16.72 2.79 -12.57
C THR A 91 15.29 2.32 -12.77
N GLU A 92 14.81 2.28 -14.02
CA GLU A 92 13.50 1.71 -14.35
C GLU A 92 13.43 0.22 -13.97
N GLN A 93 14.44 -0.57 -14.33
CA GLN A 93 14.51 -2.00 -14.01
C GLN A 93 14.48 -2.25 -12.50
N TYR A 94 15.27 -1.48 -11.73
CA TYR A 94 15.28 -1.54 -10.28
C TYR A 94 13.92 -1.20 -9.67
N ASN A 95 13.32 -0.07 -10.08
CA ASN A 95 12.01 0.36 -9.57
C ASN A 95 10.91 -0.66 -9.88
N ARG A 96 10.93 -1.24 -11.09
CA ARG A 96 9.99 -2.28 -11.49
C ARG A 96 10.17 -3.55 -10.65
N ALA A 97 11.41 -4.00 -10.45
CA ALA A 97 11.71 -5.17 -9.62
C ALA A 97 11.27 -4.96 -8.17
N MET A 98 11.56 -3.79 -7.59
CA MET A 98 11.19 -3.44 -6.21
C MET A 98 9.67 -3.37 -6.04
N THR A 99 8.96 -2.76 -6.99
CA THR A 99 7.50 -2.67 -6.97
C THR A 99 6.88 -4.06 -7.10
N ALA A 100 7.34 -4.87 -8.06
CA ALA A 100 6.83 -6.22 -8.26
C ALA A 100 7.02 -7.09 -7.01
N TYR A 101 8.20 -7.04 -6.40
CA TYR A 101 8.51 -7.81 -5.19
C TYR A 101 7.68 -7.33 -3.98
N THR A 102 7.59 -6.02 -3.77
CA THR A 102 6.83 -5.44 -2.66
C THR A 102 5.35 -5.74 -2.78
N SER A 103 4.76 -5.61 -3.98
CA SER A 103 3.36 -5.95 -4.23
C SER A 103 3.10 -7.44 -4.02
N MET A 104 4.01 -8.31 -4.49
CA MET A 104 3.92 -9.75 -4.25
C MET A 104 3.92 -10.09 -2.76
N ILE A 105 4.77 -9.45 -1.93
CA ILE A 105 4.78 -9.68 -0.48
C ILE A 105 3.51 -9.14 0.19
N LYS A 106 3.05 -7.95 -0.20
CA LYS A 106 1.86 -7.32 0.40
C LYS A 106 0.61 -8.16 0.24
N ASP A 107 0.44 -8.76 -0.94
CA ASP A 107 -0.73 -9.56 -1.27
C ASP A 107 -0.56 -11.06 -0.95
N ALA A 108 0.62 -11.48 -0.49
CA ALA A 108 0.92 -12.88 -0.20
C ALA A 108 0.15 -13.35 1.05
N VAL A 109 -0.69 -14.37 0.86
CA VAL A 109 -1.30 -15.12 1.96
C VAL A 109 -0.51 -16.41 2.15
N PRO A 110 0.07 -16.64 3.35
CA PRO A 110 0.71 -17.91 3.68
C PRO A 110 -0.26 -19.08 3.50
N ALA A 111 0.21 -20.18 2.91
CA ALA A 111 -0.62 -21.35 2.72
C ALA A 111 -0.94 -22.05 4.06
N ASP A 112 -2.21 -22.39 4.26
CA ASP A 112 -2.66 -23.20 5.38
C ASP A 112 -2.06 -24.62 5.27
N PRO A 113 -1.42 -25.17 6.33
CA PRO A 113 -0.88 -26.53 6.34
C PRO A 113 -1.85 -27.61 5.85
N GLU A 114 -3.16 -27.48 6.12
CA GLU A 114 -4.16 -28.45 5.63
C GLU A 114 -4.33 -28.37 4.11
N GLN A 115 -4.32 -27.15 3.55
CA GLN A 115 -4.38 -26.92 2.09
C GLN A 115 -3.12 -27.44 1.41
N VAL A 116 -1.95 -27.25 2.02
CA VAL A 116 -0.67 -27.79 1.53
C VAL A 116 -0.71 -29.32 1.47
N ARG A 117 -1.28 -29.97 2.50
CA ARG A 117 -1.43 -31.43 2.52
C ARG A 117 -2.37 -31.91 1.42
N ALA A 118 -3.56 -31.31 1.29
CA ALA A 118 -4.53 -31.68 0.26
C ALA A 118 -3.94 -31.50 -1.16
N TYR A 119 -3.23 -30.39 -1.38
CA TYR A 119 -2.54 -30.14 -2.65
C TYR A 119 -1.48 -31.21 -2.94
N ARG A 120 -0.66 -31.56 -1.94
CA ARG A 120 0.39 -32.59 -2.08
C ARG A 120 -0.20 -33.96 -2.39
N GLU A 121 -1.27 -34.36 -1.70
CA GLU A 121 -1.95 -35.64 -1.95
C GLU A 121 -2.54 -35.70 -3.36
N TRP A 122 -3.16 -34.62 -3.81
CA TRP A 122 -3.69 -34.53 -5.17
C TRP A 122 -2.58 -34.58 -6.23
N MET A 123 -1.46 -33.91 -5.97
CA MET A 123 -0.26 -33.90 -6.82
C MET A 123 0.36 -35.30 -6.96
N VAL A 124 0.46 -36.06 -5.87
CA VAL A 124 0.95 -37.45 -5.88
C VAL A 124 -0.02 -38.36 -6.63
N LYS A 125 -1.33 -38.19 -6.41
CA LYS A 125 -2.37 -39.02 -7.04
C LYS A 125 -2.44 -38.84 -8.56
N HIS A 126 -2.36 -37.61 -9.05
CA HIS A 126 -2.56 -37.30 -10.47
C HIS A 126 -1.24 -37.14 -11.24
N ALA A 127 -0.12 -36.98 -10.54
CA ALA A 127 1.24 -36.78 -11.09
C ALA A 127 1.29 -35.88 -12.36
N PRO A 128 0.67 -34.69 -12.34
CA PRO A 128 0.51 -33.92 -13.58
C PRO A 128 1.77 -33.15 -14.00
N VAL A 129 2.80 -33.09 -13.15
CA VAL A 129 4.13 -32.52 -13.43
C VAL A 129 5.21 -33.44 -12.85
N HIS A 130 6.43 -33.30 -13.36
CA HIS A 130 7.56 -34.15 -13.01
C HIS A 130 7.93 -34.03 -11.52
N GLU A 131 8.39 -35.13 -10.90
CA GLU A 131 8.65 -35.18 -9.44
C GLU A 131 9.63 -34.08 -8.98
N ILE A 132 10.67 -33.80 -9.78
CA ILE A 132 11.64 -32.73 -9.51
C ILE A 132 10.95 -31.36 -9.37
N GLU A 133 9.93 -31.09 -10.21
CA GLU A 133 9.17 -29.85 -10.18
C GLU A 133 8.22 -29.77 -8.99
N THR A 134 7.90 -30.89 -8.32
CA THR A 134 7.04 -30.89 -7.13
C THR A 134 7.80 -30.63 -5.82
N ARG A 135 9.14 -30.63 -5.85
CA ARG A 135 10.00 -30.46 -4.66
C ARG A 135 9.77 -29.14 -3.92
N PHE A 136 9.25 -28.10 -4.58
CA PHE A 136 8.93 -26.84 -3.91
C PHE A 136 7.88 -27.01 -2.80
N LEU A 137 6.99 -27.99 -2.91
CA LEU A 137 5.95 -28.28 -1.91
C LEU A 137 6.52 -28.77 -0.58
N GLN A 138 7.80 -29.15 -0.52
CA GLN A 138 8.47 -29.52 0.73
C GLN A 138 8.80 -28.30 1.59
N ARG A 139 8.89 -27.10 0.99
CA ARG A 139 9.21 -25.85 1.70
C ARG A 139 7.94 -25.08 2.03
N GLY A 140 7.21 -25.54 3.06
CA GLY A 140 5.92 -24.97 3.46
C GLY A 140 5.96 -23.46 3.75
N GLU A 141 7.05 -22.97 4.33
CA GLU A 141 7.25 -21.55 4.69
C GLU A 141 7.29 -20.60 3.47
N ASP A 142 7.67 -21.13 2.30
CA ASP A 142 7.73 -20.36 1.06
C ASP A 142 6.41 -20.46 0.27
N LEU A 143 5.40 -21.21 0.72
CA LEU A 143 4.18 -21.45 -0.06
C LEU A 143 3.15 -20.33 0.15
N ILE A 144 2.67 -19.81 -0.97
CA ILE A 144 1.65 -18.76 -1.04
C ILE A 144 0.48 -19.20 -1.91
N VAL A 145 -0.72 -18.76 -1.52
CA VAL A 145 -1.92 -18.94 -2.34
C VAL A 145 -2.11 -17.69 -3.20
N PRO A 146 -2.19 -17.83 -4.54
CA PRO A 146 -2.50 -16.73 -5.44
C PRO A 146 -3.97 -16.33 -5.29
N GLY A 147 -4.22 -15.04 -5.13
CA GLY A 147 -5.56 -14.50 -4.99
C GLY A 147 -5.55 -13.36 -4.01
N LYS A 148 -6.51 -12.44 -4.17
CA LYS A 148 -6.65 -11.29 -3.28
C LYS A 148 -6.67 -11.85 -1.86
N ALA A 149 -5.66 -11.52 -1.06
CA ALA A 149 -5.79 -11.57 0.38
C ALA A 149 -7.18 -11.06 0.65
N GLN A 150 -8.02 -11.82 1.35
CA GLN A 150 -9.20 -11.21 1.93
C GLN A 150 -8.62 -10.21 2.94
N SER A 151 -8.26 -9.03 2.43
CA SER A 151 -8.12 -7.81 3.16
C SER A 151 -9.34 -7.84 4.05
N GLY A 152 -9.12 -8.02 5.34
CA GLY A 152 -10.16 -7.82 6.33
C GLY A 152 -10.78 -6.48 5.98
N PHE A 153 -11.97 -6.51 5.39
CA PHE A 153 -12.89 -5.40 5.27
C PHE A 153 -12.31 -4.02 4.91
N ASP A 154 -11.37 -3.92 3.96
CA ASP A 154 -11.04 -2.63 3.31
C ASP A 154 -11.93 -2.38 2.08
N GLY A 155 -13.23 -2.54 2.32
CA GLY A 155 -14.28 -2.07 1.42
C GLY A 155 -14.64 -0.60 1.67
N PRO A 156 -15.60 -0.04 0.91
CA PRO A 156 -16.07 1.36 0.97
C PRO A 156 -16.58 1.84 2.34
N THR A 157 -16.52 1.00 3.37
CA THR A 157 -16.90 1.26 4.75
C THR A 157 -15.98 2.24 5.47
N LYS A 158 -14.68 2.31 5.18
CA LYS A 158 -13.81 3.35 5.78
C LYS A 158 -14.16 4.75 5.27
N HIS A 159 -14.44 4.87 3.96
CA HIS A 159 -14.92 6.11 3.35
C HIS A 159 -16.35 6.46 3.80
N ALA A 160 -17.23 5.46 3.96
CA ALA A 160 -18.56 5.66 4.52
C ALA A 160 -18.49 6.11 6.00
N ALA A 161 -17.66 5.47 6.83
CA ALA A 161 -17.45 5.87 8.23
C ALA A 161 -16.91 7.30 8.36
N LEU A 162 -15.98 7.69 7.48
CA LEU A 162 -15.51 9.08 7.38
C LEU A 162 -16.60 10.06 6.92
N ALA A 163 -17.54 9.63 6.07
CA ALA A 163 -18.66 10.45 5.62
C ALA A 163 -19.78 10.59 6.68
N TYR A 164 -20.00 9.58 7.53
CA TYR A 164 -20.99 9.62 8.61
C TYR A 164 -20.52 10.42 9.84
N LEU A 165 -19.22 10.54 10.07
CA LEU A 165 -18.64 11.27 11.20
C LEU A 165 -18.99 12.78 11.24
N PRO A 166 -18.90 13.54 10.12
CA PRO A 166 -19.37 14.92 10.10
C PRO A 166 -20.90 15.04 10.27
N VAL A 167 -21.68 14.13 9.68
CA VAL A 167 -23.15 14.15 9.78
C VAL A 167 -23.62 13.89 11.21
N ALA A 168 -22.99 12.94 11.90
CA ALA A 168 -23.28 12.63 13.29
C ALA A 168 -22.96 13.80 14.23
N LEU A 169 -21.92 14.58 13.94
CA LEU A 169 -21.50 15.70 14.79
C LEU A 169 -22.30 16.99 14.50
N MET A 170 -22.67 17.24 13.24
CA MET A 170 -23.39 18.44 12.82
C MET A 170 -24.89 18.41 13.13
N LEU A 171 -25.54 17.25 13.00
CA LEU A 171 -26.99 17.12 13.20
C LEU A 171 -27.45 17.55 14.61
N PRO A 172 -26.80 17.13 15.72
CA PRO A 172 -27.22 17.54 17.06
C PRO A 172 -26.93 19.02 17.34
N LEU A 173 -25.85 19.59 16.77
CA LEU A 173 -25.55 21.01 16.92
C LEU A 173 -26.61 21.90 16.27
N LEU A 174 -27.14 21.49 15.11
CA LEU A 174 -28.27 22.17 14.46
C LEU A 174 -29.56 22.08 15.29
N LEU A 175 -29.84 20.91 15.87
CA LEU A 175 -30.99 20.71 16.77
C LEU A 175 -30.88 21.56 18.05
N TYR A 176 -29.67 21.77 18.58
CA TYR A 176 -29.43 22.63 19.74
C TYR A 176 -29.71 24.10 19.47
N SER A 177 -29.50 24.55 18.23
CA SER A 177 -29.85 25.91 17.82
C SER A 177 -31.35 26.19 17.83
N ILE A 178 -32.20 25.15 17.76
CA ILE A 178 -33.66 25.26 17.69
C ILE A 178 -34.31 25.12 19.08
N ILE A 179 -33.67 24.37 19.99
CA ILE A 179 -34.21 24.06 21.32
C ILE A 179 -33.48 24.91 22.38
N PRO A 180 -34.15 25.89 23.01
CA PRO A 180 -33.52 26.78 24.00
C PRO A 180 -33.36 26.14 25.38
N SER A 181 -34.01 25.00 25.65
CA SER A 181 -33.96 24.32 26.94
C SER A 181 -32.86 23.27 27.03
N LEU A 182 -32.06 23.32 28.10
CA LEU A 182 -30.96 22.39 28.35
C LEU A 182 -31.44 20.94 28.53
N ALA A 183 -32.59 20.74 29.17
CA ALA A 183 -33.21 19.42 29.30
C ALA A 183 -33.59 18.81 27.94
N GLY A 184 -34.08 19.63 27.00
CA GLY A 184 -34.42 19.18 25.65
C GLY A 184 -33.17 18.79 24.85
N ARG A 185 -32.07 19.54 24.99
CA ARG A 185 -30.79 19.22 24.35
C ARG A 185 -30.21 17.89 24.84
N LEU A 186 -30.26 17.64 26.15
CA LEU A 186 -29.80 16.37 26.74
C LEU A 186 -30.65 15.17 26.29
N ALA A 187 -31.98 15.33 26.25
CA ALA A 187 -32.89 14.28 25.79
C ALA A 187 -32.66 13.93 24.30
N VAL A 188 -32.43 14.93 23.45
CA VAL A 188 -32.13 14.73 22.02
C VAL A 188 -30.81 14.00 21.82
N THR A 189 -29.74 14.35 22.54
CA THR A 189 -28.47 13.60 22.46
C THR A 189 -28.59 12.16 22.93
N ALA A 190 -29.39 11.91 23.98
CA ALA A 190 -29.64 10.55 24.44
C ALA A 190 -30.36 9.72 23.37
N LEU A 191 -31.39 10.30 22.71
CA LEU A 191 -32.11 9.64 21.62
C LEU A 191 -31.20 9.35 20.41
N ILE A 192 -30.36 10.30 20.03
CA ILE A 192 -29.40 10.12 18.92
C ILE A 192 -28.36 9.04 19.27
N ALA A 193 -27.87 9.01 20.51
CA ALA A 193 -26.93 7.98 20.97
C ALA A 193 -27.54 6.58 20.95
N VAL A 194 -28.80 6.45 21.41
CA VAL A 194 -29.55 5.17 21.36
C VAL A 194 -29.78 4.74 19.90
N GLY A 195 -30.18 5.67 19.02
CA GLY A 195 -30.36 5.39 17.60
C GLY A 195 -29.07 4.92 16.92
N ALA A 196 -27.95 5.62 17.18
CA ALA A 196 -26.64 5.23 16.69
C ALA A 196 -26.20 3.85 17.22
N PHE A 197 -26.47 3.54 18.49
CA PHE A 197 -26.18 2.23 19.07
C PHE A 197 -26.99 1.10 18.43
N ILE A 198 -28.29 1.31 18.20
CA ILE A 198 -29.16 0.33 17.53
C ILE A 198 -28.70 0.11 16.09
N ILE A 199 -28.38 1.18 15.35
CA ILE A 199 -27.86 1.09 13.98
C ILE A 199 -26.52 0.34 13.97
N ALA A 200 -25.59 0.65 14.87
CA ALA A 200 -24.31 -0.05 14.98
C ALA A 200 -24.48 -1.54 15.35
N ALA A 201 -25.47 -1.88 16.18
CA ALA A 201 -25.77 -3.25 16.58
C ALA A 201 -26.44 -4.09 15.49
N THR A 202 -27.24 -3.45 14.63
CA THR A 202 -28.03 -4.10 13.56
C THR A 202 -27.32 -4.14 12.21
N THR A 203 -26.38 -3.22 11.97
CA THR A 203 -25.59 -3.19 10.75
C THR A 203 -24.36 -4.11 10.83
N ARG A 204 -23.84 -4.56 9.68
CA ARG A 204 -22.58 -5.33 9.58
C ARG A 204 -21.32 -4.57 10.04
N ILE A 205 -21.47 -3.36 10.59
CA ILE A 205 -20.40 -2.47 11.04
C ILE A 205 -19.71 -3.02 12.30
N ARG A 206 -20.33 -3.99 13.00
CA ARG A 206 -19.76 -4.68 14.17
C ARG A 206 -18.38 -5.31 13.93
N HIS A 207 -18.00 -5.59 12.68
CA HIS A 207 -16.68 -6.13 12.33
C HIS A 207 -15.57 -5.05 12.24
N LEU A 208 -15.90 -3.75 12.29
CA LEU A 208 -14.91 -2.67 12.11
C LEU A 208 -14.10 -2.34 13.38
N MET A 209 -14.60 -2.70 14.56
CA MET A 209 -13.90 -2.44 15.83
C MET A 209 -14.33 -3.47 16.89
N PRO A 210 -13.44 -3.86 17.82
CA PRO A 210 -13.82 -4.67 18.98
C PRO A 210 -14.96 -4.00 19.77
N PRO A 211 -15.87 -4.77 20.39
CA PRO A 211 -17.04 -4.22 21.07
C PRO A 211 -16.71 -3.26 22.23
N ARG A 212 -15.50 -3.40 22.81
CA ARG A 212 -14.99 -2.51 23.86
C ARG A 212 -14.64 -1.11 23.33
N GLU A 213 -14.08 -1.03 22.13
CA GLU A 213 -13.69 0.24 21.50
C GLU A 213 -14.91 1.02 21.03
N TRP A 214 -15.95 0.33 20.55
CA TRP A 214 -17.27 0.93 20.27
C TRP A 214 -17.90 1.56 21.50
N ALA A 215 -17.83 0.88 22.65
CA ALA A 215 -18.36 1.41 23.91
C ALA A 215 -17.61 2.67 24.36
N VAL A 216 -16.27 2.66 24.24
CA VAL A 216 -15.43 3.82 24.60
C VAL A 216 -15.67 5.01 23.66
N CYS A 217 -15.74 4.76 22.35
CA CYS A 217 -16.00 5.82 21.36
C CYS A 217 -17.41 6.42 21.52
N GLY A 218 -18.42 5.59 21.75
CA GLY A 218 -19.79 6.04 22.02
C GLY A 218 -19.88 6.87 23.31
N ALA A 219 -19.21 6.43 24.38
CA ALA A 219 -19.17 7.17 25.64
C ALA A 219 -18.45 8.52 25.49
N ALA A 220 -17.32 8.57 24.79
CA ALA A 220 -16.59 9.80 24.52
C ALA A 220 -17.42 10.80 23.70
N TYR A 221 -18.15 10.32 22.69
CA TYR A 221 -19.07 11.14 21.90
C TYR A 221 -20.20 11.73 22.75
N VAL A 222 -20.87 10.91 23.57
CA VAL A 222 -21.96 11.39 24.45
C VAL A 222 -21.45 12.43 25.45
N LEU A 223 -20.27 12.22 26.06
CA LEU A 223 -19.67 13.16 26.99
C LEU A 223 -19.31 14.49 26.32
N LEU A 224 -18.70 14.43 25.13
CA LEU A 224 -18.35 15.63 24.36
C LEU A 224 -19.59 16.45 24.01
N MET A 225 -20.65 15.79 23.53
CA MET A 225 -21.89 16.47 23.15
C MET A 225 -22.65 17.03 24.36
N ALA A 226 -22.62 16.34 25.51
CA ALA A 226 -23.19 16.83 26.75
C ALA A 226 -22.42 18.06 27.29
N ALA A 227 -21.10 18.08 27.18
CA ALA A 227 -20.29 19.24 27.55
C ALA A 227 -20.60 20.45 26.65
N ILE A 228 -20.69 20.24 25.33
CA ILE A 228 -21.07 21.30 24.38
C ILE A 228 -22.48 21.83 24.65
N ALA A 229 -23.45 20.96 24.99
CA ALA A 229 -24.81 21.36 25.34
C ALA A 229 -24.85 22.32 26.55
N GLY A 230 -23.94 22.14 27.52
CA GLY A 230 -23.81 22.97 28.71
C GLY A 230 -23.06 24.29 28.47
N CYS A 231 -22.17 24.35 27.48
CA CYS A 231 -21.40 25.56 27.15
C CYS A 231 -22.15 26.57 26.27
N ILE A 232 -23.21 26.16 25.56
CA ILE A 232 -23.99 27.07 24.71
C ILE A 232 -24.93 27.90 25.61
N PRO A 233 -24.78 29.23 25.67
CA PRO A 233 -25.58 30.08 26.55
C PRO A 233 -27.07 30.01 26.19
N GLN A 234 -27.90 29.85 27.21
CA GLN A 234 -29.35 29.94 27.08
C GLN A 234 -29.70 31.41 26.84
N HIS A 235 -30.23 31.75 25.66
CA HIS A 235 -30.89 33.05 25.49
C HIS A 235 -32.19 33.00 26.28
N THR A 236 -32.15 33.53 27.50
CA THR A 236 -33.35 33.90 28.27
C THR A 236 -33.94 35.14 27.61
N THR A 237 -34.96 34.96 26.79
CA THR A 237 -35.96 36.01 26.52
C THR A 237 -37.12 35.83 27.48
#